data_AF-A0A816H2X9-F1
#
_entry.id   AF-A0A816H2X9-F1
#
_cell.length_a   1.000
_cell.length_b   1.000
_cell.length_c   1.000
_cell.angle_alpha   90.00
_cell.angle_beta   90.00
_cell.angle_gamma   90.00
#
_symmetry.space_group_name_H-M   'P 1'
#
loop_
_entity.id
_entity.type
_entity.pdbx_description
1 polymer ?
#
loop_
_entity_poly.entity_id
_entity_poly.type
_entity_poly.pdbx_seq_one_letter_code
_entity_poly.pdbx_strand_id
1 'polypeptide(L)'
;MSIQIFLLFCICSTVYVKTSSALPSSELHIKYGGEALKSLERLLKFFESDVKDLNLDGVYGLRIAQGQLDALHDKLINPLKKNIGVTDANNHVQSLSNQIERIANKSLEEIARKDTSYLKRFALIASKAFLIDYEVRNIKENLIETGERISEFDEDKSDVCFSEILGSNDRSNSSPCLVSQSCWNLMTSSKSTNYRLTHQLLWFLVAKTIGCIDHRSTSNLANKNLKYLEDR
;
A
#
# COMPACT_ATOMS: atom_id res chain seq x y z
N MET A 1 -8.20 -8.02 46.33
CA MET A 1 -7.30 -8.92 45.58
C MET A 1 -7.64 -8.72 44.11
N SER A 2 -6.93 -7.99 43.27
CA SER A 2 -5.53 -7.55 43.27
C SER A 2 -5.42 -6.24 42.48
N ILE A 3 -5.30 -5.11 43.18
CA ILE A 3 -4.82 -3.83 42.63
C ILE A 3 -3.52 -3.52 43.39
N GLN A 4 -2.51 -4.36 43.19
CA GLN A 4 -1.17 -4.17 43.79
C GLN A 4 -0.02 -4.65 42.89
N ILE A 5 -0.26 -4.97 41.60
CA ILE A 5 0.82 -5.43 40.69
C ILE A 5 1.27 -4.31 39.71
N PHE A 6 0.65 -3.12 39.72
CA PHE A 6 1.02 -2.05 38.79
C PHE A 6 2.04 -1.03 39.31
N LEU A 7 2.52 -1.16 40.54
CA LEU A 7 3.42 -0.17 41.18
C LEU A 7 4.85 -0.67 41.45
N LEU A 8 5.26 -1.79 40.85
CA LEU A 8 6.61 -2.35 40.99
C LEU A 8 7.51 -2.21 39.74
N PHE A 9 7.04 -1.54 38.68
CA PHE A 9 7.84 -1.27 37.47
C PHE A 9 8.35 0.17 37.34
N CYS A 10 8.04 1.06 38.29
CA CYS A 10 8.46 2.47 38.23
C CYS A 10 9.72 2.81 39.03
N ILE A 11 10.38 1.84 39.68
CA ILE A 11 11.53 2.13 40.56
C ILE A 11 12.63 1.07 40.41
N CYS A 12 13.23 0.93 39.22
CA CYS A 12 14.64 0.52 39.06
C CYS A 12 15.04 0.45 37.59
N SER A 13 15.14 1.60 36.92
CA SER A 13 16.17 1.79 35.90
C SER A 13 16.30 3.29 35.64
N THR A 14 17.01 3.99 36.53
CA THR A 14 17.88 5.06 36.08
C THR A 14 18.97 4.43 35.20
N VAL A 15 18.59 4.00 34.00
CA VAL A 15 19.53 3.79 32.93
C VAL A 15 20.00 5.18 32.60
N TYR A 16 21.20 5.50 33.06
CA TYR A 16 22.01 6.51 32.43
C TYR A 16 22.04 6.15 30.93
N VAL A 17 21.18 6.80 30.15
CA VAL A 17 21.35 6.84 28.71
C VAL A 17 22.61 7.68 28.52
N LYS A 18 23.77 7.02 28.59
CA LYS A 18 24.92 7.50 27.83
C LYS A 18 24.36 7.68 26.42
N THR A 19 24.32 8.92 25.96
CA THR A 19 24.04 9.29 24.58
C THR A 19 25.05 8.55 23.72
N SER A 20 24.72 7.31 23.37
CA SER A 20 25.46 6.50 22.45
C SER A 20 25.34 7.22 21.12
N SER A 21 26.50 7.61 20.59
CA SER A 21 26.74 8.08 19.24
C SER A 21 25.61 7.73 18.28
N ALA A 22 25.02 8.74 17.63
CA ALA A 22 24.06 8.56 16.56
C ALA A 22 24.55 7.45 15.62
N LEU A 23 23.80 6.35 15.53
CA LEU A 23 24.14 5.24 14.67
C LEU A 23 24.26 5.76 13.23
N PRO A 24 25.29 5.34 12.47
CA PRO A 24 25.39 5.67 11.05
C PRO A 24 24.10 5.32 10.31
N SER A 25 23.72 6.15 9.34
CA SER A 25 22.50 5.96 8.54
C SER A 25 22.36 4.53 7.97
N SER A 26 23.47 3.93 7.51
CA SER A 26 23.50 2.54 7.03
C SER A 26 23.09 1.50 8.08
N GLU A 27 23.50 1.67 9.33
CA GLU A 27 23.15 0.75 10.42
C GLU A 27 21.70 0.91 10.86
N LEU A 28 21.17 2.15 10.83
CA LEU A 28 19.76 2.41 11.04
C LEU A 28 18.91 1.76 9.94
N HIS A 29 19.31 1.90 8.68
CA HIS A 29 18.61 1.27 7.55
C HIS A 29 18.59 -0.26 7.64
N ILE A 30 19.71 -0.89 8.02
CA ILE A 30 19.78 -2.34 8.21
C ILE A 30 18.88 -2.78 9.37
N LYS A 31 18.94 -2.08 10.51
CA LYS A 31 18.14 -2.40 11.69
C LYS A 31 16.64 -2.28 11.40
N TYR A 32 16.19 -1.14 10.87
CA TYR A 32 14.77 -0.92 10.60
C TYR A 32 14.26 -1.77 9.43
N GLY A 33 15.09 -2.04 8.42
CA GLY A 33 14.75 -2.98 7.36
C GLY A 33 14.53 -4.40 7.88
N GLY A 34 15.42 -4.89 8.74
CA GLY A 34 15.28 -6.21 9.37
C GLY A 34 14.05 -6.33 10.27
N GLU A 35 13.76 -5.31 11.08
CA GLU A 35 12.56 -5.30 11.92
C GLU A 35 11.26 -5.19 11.10
N ALA A 36 11.28 -4.47 9.97
CA ALA A 36 10.16 -4.41 9.04
C ALA A 36 9.86 -5.80 8.43
N LEU A 37 10.88 -6.53 7.98
CA LEU A 37 10.70 -7.89 7.43
C LEU A 37 10.17 -8.87 8.48
N LYS A 38 10.68 -8.83 9.73
CA LYS A 38 10.15 -9.64 10.84
C LYS A 38 8.70 -9.31 11.17
N SER A 39 8.35 -8.03 11.14
CA SER A 39 6.98 -7.57 11.40
C SER A 39 6.05 -8.05 10.28
N LEU A 40 6.50 -7.97 9.03
CA LEU A 40 5.78 -8.54 7.89
C LEU A 40 5.59 -10.04 8.06
N GLU A 41 6.62 -10.80 8.40
CA GLU A 41 6.49 -12.25 8.65
C GLU A 41 5.40 -12.58 9.68
N ARG A 42 5.34 -11.82 10.78
CA ARG A 42 4.29 -11.99 11.81
C ARG A 42 2.90 -11.67 11.27
N LEU A 43 2.77 -10.60 10.49
CA LEU A 43 1.53 -10.24 9.81
C LEU A 43 1.08 -11.35 8.85
N LEU A 44 2.00 -11.90 8.06
CA LEU A 44 1.69 -12.98 7.11
C LEU A 44 1.24 -14.26 7.84
N LYS A 45 1.85 -14.59 8.99
CA LYS A 45 1.37 -15.71 9.82
C LYS A 45 -0.08 -15.51 10.27
N PHE A 46 -0.44 -14.29 10.68
CA PHE A 46 -1.82 -13.95 11.03
C PHE A 46 -2.75 -14.00 9.82
N PHE A 47 -2.38 -13.42 8.68
CA PHE A 47 -3.21 -13.50 7.47
C PHE A 47 -3.36 -14.92 6.95
N GLU A 48 -2.36 -15.79 7.12
CA GLU A 48 -2.42 -17.19 6.73
C GLU A 48 -3.37 -18.02 7.62
N SER A 49 -3.51 -17.67 8.92
CA SER A 49 -4.52 -18.29 9.79
C SER A 49 -5.94 -17.81 9.48
N ASP A 50 -6.08 -16.56 9.01
CA ASP A 50 -7.36 -15.88 8.86
C ASP A 50 -7.73 -15.60 7.39
N VAL A 51 -7.21 -16.41 6.46
CA VAL A 51 -7.40 -16.25 5.00
C VAL A 51 -8.86 -16.07 4.57
N LYS A 52 -9.80 -16.71 5.27
CA LYS A 52 -11.24 -16.66 4.94
C LYS A 52 -11.87 -15.30 5.22
N ASP A 53 -11.26 -14.52 6.11
CA ASP A 53 -11.75 -13.24 6.58
C ASP A 53 -10.97 -12.06 5.96
N LEU A 54 -9.94 -12.36 5.16
CA LEU A 54 -9.22 -11.33 4.42
C LEU A 54 -10.10 -10.78 3.29
N ASN A 55 -10.31 -9.46 3.31
CA ASN A 55 -11.03 -8.75 2.27
C ASN A 55 -10.10 -8.37 1.10
N LEU A 56 -10.69 -7.76 0.07
CA LEU A 56 -9.94 -7.38 -1.13
C LEU A 56 -8.87 -6.32 -0.84
N ASP A 57 -9.12 -5.37 0.06
CA ASP A 57 -8.11 -4.38 0.46
C ASP A 57 -6.88 -5.05 1.07
N GLY A 58 -7.09 -6.05 1.92
CA GLY A 58 -6.02 -6.88 2.48
C GLY A 58 -5.23 -7.60 1.39
N VAL A 59 -5.92 -8.19 0.40
CA VAL A 59 -5.28 -8.83 -0.75
C VAL A 59 -4.51 -7.81 -1.61
N TYR A 60 -5.06 -6.63 -1.83
CA TYR A 60 -4.41 -5.58 -2.61
C TYR A 60 -3.13 -5.08 -1.92
N GLY A 61 -3.18 -4.85 -0.60
CA GLY A 61 -2.00 -4.53 0.20
C GLY A 61 -0.94 -5.63 0.16
N LEU A 62 -1.36 -6.89 0.20
CA LEU A 62 -0.47 -8.04 -0.01
C LEU A 62 0.19 -8.01 -1.39
N ARG A 63 -0.55 -7.75 -2.48
CA ARG A 63 0.04 -7.65 -3.82
C ARG A 63 1.04 -6.51 -3.95
N ILE A 64 0.81 -5.38 -3.29
CA ILE A 64 1.78 -4.28 -3.21
C ILE A 64 3.05 -4.77 -2.50
N ALA A 65 2.91 -5.38 -1.32
CA ALA A 65 4.04 -5.89 -0.55
C ALA A 65 4.84 -6.95 -1.35
N GLN A 66 4.15 -7.84 -2.08
CA GLN A 66 4.77 -8.81 -2.99
C GLN A 66 5.67 -8.12 -4.02
N GLY A 67 5.14 -7.12 -4.73
CA GLY A 67 5.89 -6.40 -5.76
C GLY A 67 7.11 -5.67 -5.20
N GLN A 68 7.02 -5.11 -3.99
CA GLN A 68 8.17 -4.48 -3.32
C GLN A 68 9.24 -5.51 -2.91
N LEU A 69 8.83 -6.69 -2.42
CA LEU A 69 9.76 -7.76 -2.06
C LEU A 69 10.45 -8.33 -3.30
N ASP A 70 9.73 -8.50 -4.41
CA ASP A 70 10.29 -8.98 -5.68
C ASP A 70 11.33 -8.00 -6.20
N ALA A 71 11.03 -6.70 -6.21
CA ALA A 71 11.98 -5.65 -6.62
C ALA A 71 13.20 -5.56 -5.67
N LEU A 72 12.99 -5.78 -4.36
CA LEU A 72 14.10 -5.86 -3.40
C LEU A 72 14.97 -7.08 -3.68
N HIS A 73 14.37 -8.24 -3.91
CA HIS A 73 15.07 -9.48 -4.22
C HIS A 73 15.93 -9.31 -5.48
N ASP A 74 15.37 -8.75 -6.57
CA ASP A 74 16.09 -8.48 -7.81
C ASP A 74 17.32 -7.59 -7.60
N LYS A 75 17.19 -6.56 -6.74
CA LYS A 75 18.31 -5.68 -6.36
C LYS A 75 19.40 -6.39 -5.55
N LEU A 76 19.03 -7.42 -4.78
CA LEU A 76 19.94 -8.20 -3.94
C LEU A 76 20.71 -9.26 -4.75
N ILE A 77 20.09 -9.84 -5.78
CA ILE A 77 20.70 -10.90 -6.61
C ILE A 77 21.43 -10.37 -7.85
N ASN A 78 21.37 -9.06 -8.12
CA ASN A 78 21.92 -8.48 -9.36
C ASN A 78 23.43 -8.78 -9.53
N PRO A 79 23.83 -9.54 -10.57
CA PRO A 79 25.20 -10.04 -10.75
C PRO A 79 26.24 -8.95 -11.03
N LEU A 80 25.82 -7.71 -11.34
CA LEU A 80 26.73 -6.57 -11.46
C LEU A 80 27.28 -6.11 -10.10
N LYS A 81 26.63 -6.46 -8.98
CA LYS A 81 27.19 -6.34 -7.62
C LYS A 81 27.94 -7.63 -7.27
N LYS A 82 29.06 -7.84 -7.99
CA LYS A 82 29.88 -9.06 -8.11
C LYS A 82 30.32 -9.83 -6.84
N ASN A 83 29.97 -9.44 -5.62
CA ASN A 83 30.50 -10.05 -4.40
C ASN A 83 29.47 -10.46 -3.34
N ILE A 84 28.17 -10.40 -3.62
CA ILE A 84 27.14 -10.85 -2.66
C ILE A 84 26.58 -12.18 -3.17
N GLY A 85 27.12 -13.30 -2.67
CA GLY A 85 26.53 -14.62 -2.90
C GLY A 85 25.08 -14.66 -2.39
N VAL A 86 24.28 -15.62 -2.84
CA VAL A 86 22.94 -15.86 -2.28
C VAL A 86 23.06 -16.00 -0.76
N THR A 87 22.51 -15.04 -0.03
CA THR A 87 22.53 -15.03 1.44
C THR A 87 21.20 -15.54 2.01
N ASP A 88 21.18 -15.90 3.28
CA ASP A 88 19.95 -16.18 4.02
C ASP A 88 18.92 -15.03 3.93
N ALA A 89 19.39 -13.78 3.80
CA ALA A 89 18.52 -12.62 3.63
C ALA A 89 17.79 -12.61 2.27
N ASN A 90 18.46 -13.00 1.19
CA ASN A 90 17.84 -13.10 -0.14
C ASN A 90 16.74 -14.17 -0.12
N ASN A 91 17.06 -15.34 0.44
CA ASN A 91 16.12 -16.45 0.59
C ASN A 91 14.93 -16.06 1.49
N HIS A 92 15.17 -15.27 2.55
CA HIS A 92 14.11 -14.80 3.43
C HIS A 92 13.16 -13.83 2.71
N VAL A 93 13.67 -12.84 1.98
CA VAL A 93 12.85 -11.91 1.19
C VAL A 93 12.00 -12.67 0.16
N GLN A 94 12.60 -13.61 -0.56
CA GLN A 94 11.87 -14.43 -1.53
C GLN A 94 10.83 -15.34 -0.87
N SER A 95 11.14 -15.91 0.30
CA SER A 95 10.22 -16.73 1.08
C SER A 95 8.97 -15.95 1.51
N LEU A 96 9.15 -14.69 1.95
CA LEU A 96 8.04 -13.80 2.28
C LEU A 96 7.18 -13.48 1.05
N SER A 97 7.79 -13.18 -0.10
CA SER A 97 7.04 -12.95 -1.35
C SER A 97 6.21 -14.17 -1.75
N ASN A 98 6.80 -15.36 -1.69
CA ASN A 98 6.10 -16.62 -1.96
C ASN A 98 4.98 -16.89 -0.95
N GLN A 99 5.15 -16.52 0.32
CA GLN A 99 4.10 -16.65 1.34
C GLN A 99 2.93 -15.71 1.04
N ILE A 100 3.22 -14.47 0.66
CA ILE A 100 2.20 -13.51 0.22
C ILE A 100 1.40 -14.07 -0.94
N GLU A 101 2.07 -14.61 -1.97
CA GLU A 101 1.38 -15.16 -3.14
C GLU A 101 0.37 -16.25 -2.75
N ARG A 102 0.76 -17.17 -1.87
CA ARG A 102 -0.13 -18.24 -1.39
C ARG A 102 -1.33 -17.69 -0.64
N ILE A 103 -1.10 -16.76 0.30
CA ILE A 103 -2.16 -16.14 1.10
C ILE A 103 -3.13 -15.38 0.18
N ALA A 104 -2.60 -14.55 -0.71
CA ALA A 104 -3.40 -13.76 -1.64
C ALA A 104 -4.23 -14.66 -2.56
N ASN A 105 -3.64 -15.67 -3.20
CA ASN A 105 -4.35 -16.58 -4.10
C ASN A 105 -5.48 -17.32 -3.36
N LYS A 106 -5.23 -17.84 -2.16
CA LYS A 106 -6.25 -18.52 -1.38
C LYS A 106 -7.36 -17.56 -0.92
N SER A 107 -7.01 -16.33 -0.53
CA SER A 107 -7.99 -15.31 -0.15
C SER A 107 -8.88 -14.93 -1.34
N LEU A 108 -8.32 -14.82 -2.54
CA LEU A 108 -9.09 -14.56 -3.76
C LEU A 108 -10.12 -15.65 -4.06
N GLU A 109 -9.80 -16.93 -3.80
CA GLU A 109 -10.77 -18.01 -3.92
C GLU A 109 -11.93 -17.85 -2.92
N GLU A 110 -11.63 -17.50 -1.66
CA GLU A 110 -12.65 -17.27 -0.64
C GLU A 110 -13.54 -16.06 -0.97
N ILE A 111 -12.95 -14.98 -1.48
CA ILE A 111 -13.69 -13.80 -1.96
C ILE A 111 -14.56 -14.18 -3.17
N ALA A 112 -14.02 -14.93 -4.14
CA ALA A 112 -14.78 -15.36 -5.32
C ALA A 112 -16.01 -16.20 -4.96
N ARG A 113 -15.89 -17.08 -3.94
CA ARG A 113 -17.01 -17.88 -3.41
C ARG A 113 -18.11 -17.01 -2.78
N LYS A 114 -17.74 -15.89 -2.15
CA LYS A 114 -18.68 -14.95 -1.53
C LYS A 114 -19.32 -14.02 -2.56
N ASP A 115 -18.49 -13.40 -3.41
CA ASP A 115 -18.93 -12.44 -4.43
C ASP A 115 -17.96 -12.41 -5.63
N THR A 116 -18.31 -13.17 -6.67
CA THR A 116 -17.53 -13.20 -7.91
C THR A 116 -17.59 -11.86 -8.66
N SER A 117 -18.69 -11.12 -8.56
CA SER A 117 -18.87 -9.85 -9.26
C SER A 117 -17.95 -8.77 -8.69
N TYR A 118 -17.86 -8.72 -7.36
CA TYR A 118 -16.93 -7.87 -6.65
C TYR A 118 -15.48 -8.16 -7.04
N LEU A 119 -15.06 -9.43 -7.04
CA LEU A 119 -13.71 -9.79 -7.44
C LEU A 119 -13.38 -9.37 -8.89
N LYS A 120 -14.31 -9.55 -9.83
CA LYS A 120 -14.12 -9.18 -11.24
C LYS A 120 -13.80 -7.69 -11.41
N ARG A 121 -14.43 -6.82 -10.61
CA ARG A 121 -14.20 -5.36 -10.66
C ARG A 121 -12.74 -4.99 -10.36
N PHE A 122 -12.03 -5.79 -9.58
CA PHE A 122 -10.67 -5.45 -9.12
C PHE A 122 -9.59 -6.47 -9.53
N ALA A 123 -9.93 -7.39 -10.42
CA ALA A 123 -9.04 -8.47 -10.84
C ALA A 123 -7.67 -7.96 -11.31
N LEU A 124 -7.60 -6.79 -11.97
CA LEU A 124 -6.35 -6.22 -12.46
C LEU A 124 -5.34 -5.92 -11.35
N ILE A 125 -5.81 -5.41 -10.21
CA ILE A 125 -4.95 -5.01 -9.08
C ILE A 125 -4.77 -6.13 -8.05
N ALA A 126 -5.68 -7.10 -8.02
CA ALA A 126 -5.68 -8.18 -7.05
C ALA A 126 -4.96 -9.45 -7.54
N SER A 127 -4.86 -9.65 -8.87
CA SER A 127 -4.38 -10.92 -9.45
C SER A 127 -2.87 -11.12 -9.39
N LYS A 128 -2.06 -10.05 -9.34
CA LYS A 128 -0.60 -10.13 -9.46
C LYS A 128 0.10 -9.12 -8.56
N ALA A 129 1.38 -9.38 -8.30
CA ALA A 129 2.27 -8.46 -7.61
C ALA A 129 2.25 -7.07 -8.26
N PHE A 130 2.18 -6.03 -7.44
CA PHE A 130 2.05 -4.65 -7.87
C PHE A 130 3.23 -3.83 -7.33
N LEU A 131 4.15 -3.45 -8.20
CA LEU A 131 5.26 -2.60 -7.80
C LEU A 131 4.84 -1.13 -7.84
N ILE A 132 5.02 -0.42 -6.72
CA ILE A 132 4.94 1.04 -6.70
C ILE A 132 6.36 1.56 -6.93
N ASP A 133 6.62 2.02 -8.14
CA ASP A 133 7.87 2.68 -8.47
C ASP A 133 7.75 4.20 -8.26
N TYR A 134 8.42 4.69 -7.22
CA TYR A 134 8.42 6.10 -6.88
C TYR A 134 9.74 6.54 -6.26
N GLU A 135 10.09 7.80 -6.50
CA GLU A 135 11.17 8.46 -5.81
C GLU A 135 10.67 8.99 -4.46
N VAL A 136 11.38 8.66 -3.38
CA VAL A 136 11.09 9.21 -2.06
C VAL A 136 11.41 10.71 -2.08
N ARG A 137 10.43 11.53 -1.73
CA ARG A 137 10.56 12.98 -1.65
C ARG A 137 9.96 13.48 -0.34
N ASN A 138 10.53 14.55 0.20
CA ASN A 138 9.94 15.22 1.35
C ASN A 138 8.61 15.86 0.93
N ILE A 139 7.59 15.69 1.77
CA ILE A 139 6.33 16.40 1.63
C ILE A 139 6.63 17.89 1.89
N LYS A 140 6.20 18.78 1.00
CA LYS A 140 6.31 20.22 1.26
C LYS A 140 5.27 20.60 2.31
N GLU A 141 5.64 21.29 3.36
CA GLU A 141 4.68 21.58 4.45
C GLU A 141 3.49 22.44 3.98
N ASN A 142 3.70 23.30 2.98
CA ASN A 142 2.64 24.12 2.39
C ASN A 142 1.59 23.33 1.60
N LEU A 143 1.90 22.07 1.24
CA LEU A 143 0.97 21.14 0.58
C LEU A 143 -0.02 20.51 1.57
N ILE A 144 0.29 20.55 2.87
CA ILE A 144 -0.52 19.89 3.89
C ILE A 144 -1.80 20.69 4.08
N GLU A 145 -2.91 20.08 3.71
CA GLU A 145 -4.22 20.70 3.89
C GLU A 145 -4.56 20.84 5.38
N THR A 146 -5.11 22.00 5.74
CA THR A 146 -5.61 22.26 7.10
C THR A 146 -7.13 22.13 7.16
N GLY A 147 -7.61 21.53 8.25
CA GLY A 147 -9.01 21.24 8.50
C GLY A 147 -9.45 19.87 7.96
N GLU A 148 -10.63 19.44 8.40
CA GLU A 148 -11.16 18.10 8.10
C GLU A 148 -12.54 18.20 7.45
N ARG A 149 -12.73 17.43 6.38
CA ARG A 149 -14.05 17.16 5.83
C ARG A 149 -14.70 16.05 6.66
N ILE A 150 -15.66 16.44 7.49
CA ILE A 150 -16.38 15.54 8.42
C ILE A 150 -17.40 14.63 7.68
N SER A 151 -17.73 14.91 6.42
CA SER A 151 -18.70 14.09 5.68
C SER A 151 -18.21 12.64 5.55
N GLU A 152 -19.08 11.70 5.89
CA GLU A 152 -18.86 10.28 5.74
C GLU A 152 -18.35 9.94 4.33
N PHE A 153 -17.36 9.04 4.28
CA PHE A 153 -16.81 8.56 3.02
C PHE A 153 -17.65 7.39 2.52
N ASP A 154 -18.09 7.48 1.28
CA ASP A 154 -18.94 6.49 0.64
C ASP A 154 -18.04 5.51 -0.12
N GLU A 155 -17.79 4.36 0.50
CA GLU A 155 -16.93 3.29 -0.02
C GLU A 155 -17.48 2.70 -1.32
N ASP A 156 -18.80 2.51 -1.41
CA ASP A 156 -19.45 2.01 -2.62
C ASP A 156 -19.20 2.94 -3.82
N LYS A 157 -19.28 4.25 -3.61
CA LYS A 157 -18.92 5.22 -4.66
C LYS A 157 -17.44 5.19 -4.99
N SER A 158 -16.57 5.03 -4.00
CA SER A 158 -15.13 4.85 -4.25
C SER A 158 -14.86 3.65 -5.14
N ASP A 159 -15.48 2.51 -4.84
CA ASP A 159 -15.35 1.28 -5.59
C ASP A 159 -15.85 1.42 -7.03
N VAL A 160 -16.90 2.21 -7.24
CA VAL A 160 -17.34 2.58 -8.61
C VAL A 160 -16.20 3.31 -9.32
N CYS A 161 -15.54 4.26 -8.68
CA CYS A 161 -14.42 5.01 -9.27
C CYS A 161 -13.19 4.17 -9.56
N PHE A 162 -12.90 3.16 -8.73
CA PHE A 162 -11.89 2.15 -9.07
C PHE A 162 -12.31 1.32 -10.29
N SER A 163 -13.56 0.85 -10.34
CA SER A 163 -14.02 0.08 -11.50
C SER A 163 -14.05 0.89 -12.80
N GLU A 164 -14.36 2.18 -12.74
CA GLU A 164 -14.29 3.09 -13.91
C GLU A 164 -12.86 3.22 -14.43
N ILE A 165 -11.89 3.50 -13.54
CA ILE A 165 -10.51 3.67 -13.99
C ILE A 165 -9.88 2.37 -14.51
N LEU A 166 -10.26 1.23 -13.91
CA LEU A 166 -9.84 -0.10 -14.32
C LEU A 166 -10.55 -0.60 -15.61
N GLY A 167 -11.61 0.07 -16.06
CA GLY A 167 -12.43 -0.37 -17.20
C GLY A 167 -13.22 -1.65 -16.91
N SER A 168 -13.51 -1.93 -15.64
CA SER A 168 -14.17 -3.16 -15.16
C SER A 168 -15.59 -2.90 -14.64
N ASN A 169 -16.14 -1.71 -14.91
CA ASN A 169 -17.50 -1.35 -14.51
C ASN A 169 -18.51 -2.15 -15.35
N ASP A 170 -19.41 -2.88 -14.68
CA ASP A 170 -20.43 -3.73 -15.33
C ASP A 170 -21.41 -2.96 -16.24
N ARG A 171 -21.44 -1.62 -16.15
CA ARG A 171 -22.41 -0.77 -16.86
C ARG A 171 -22.04 -0.47 -18.31
N SER A 172 -20.84 -0.81 -18.79
CA SER A 172 -20.52 -0.76 -20.24
C SER A 172 -19.20 -1.49 -20.51
N ASN A 173 -18.91 -1.83 -21.76
CA ASN A 173 -17.55 -2.16 -22.22
C ASN A 173 -16.63 -0.93 -22.08
N SER A 174 -16.43 -0.46 -20.85
CA SER A 174 -15.70 0.75 -20.53
C SER A 174 -14.23 0.49 -20.80
N SER A 175 -13.64 1.24 -21.71
CA SER A 175 -12.18 1.27 -21.82
C SER A 175 -11.60 1.77 -20.50
N PRO A 176 -10.47 1.22 -20.03
CA PRO A 176 -9.75 1.76 -18.88
C PRO A 176 -9.50 3.28 -19.04
N CYS A 177 -9.29 3.96 -17.91
CA CYS A 177 -9.02 5.41 -17.86
C CYS A 177 -10.21 6.33 -18.15
N LEU A 178 -11.39 5.80 -18.46
CA LEU A 178 -12.61 6.59 -18.62
C LEU A 178 -13.29 6.83 -17.28
N VAL A 179 -12.98 7.96 -16.65
CA VAL A 179 -13.45 8.32 -15.30
C VAL A 179 -14.50 9.43 -15.37
N SER A 180 -15.63 9.23 -14.70
CA SER A 180 -16.72 10.19 -14.59
C SER A 180 -16.34 11.46 -13.80
N GLN A 181 -17.06 12.55 -14.04
CA GLN A 181 -16.87 13.79 -13.27
C GLN A 181 -17.13 13.60 -11.78
N SER A 182 -18.11 12.76 -11.40
CA SER A 182 -18.38 12.40 -10.01
C SER A 182 -17.19 11.74 -9.35
N CYS A 183 -16.52 10.82 -10.05
CA CYS A 183 -15.36 10.14 -9.53
C CYS A 183 -14.15 11.04 -9.41
N TRP A 184 -13.92 11.92 -10.39
CA TRP A 184 -12.93 12.98 -10.25
C TRP A 184 -13.21 13.83 -9.00
N ASN A 185 -14.43 14.32 -8.82
CA ASN A 185 -14.78 15.16 -7.67
C ASN A 185 -14.60 14.43 -6.33
N LEU A 186 -14.87 13.12 -6.26
CA LEU A 186 -14.66 12.32 -5.06
C LEU A 186 -13.17 12.12 -4.78
N MET A 187 -12.42 11.65 -5.79
CA MET A 187 -11.02 11.26 -5.67
C MET A 187 -10.06 12.44 -5.55
N THR A 188 -10.48 13.65 -5.95
CA THR A 188 -9.69 14.89 -5.81
C THR A 188 -10.27 15.85 -4.78
N SER A 189 -11.27 15.42 -4.00
CA SER A 189 -11.83 16.25 -2.93
C SER A 189 -10.76 16.65 -1.92
N SER A 190 -10.81 17.92 -1.52
CA SER A 190 -9.90 18.54 -0.55
C SER A 190 -10.33 18.28 0.90
N LYS A 191 -9.37 18.46 1.80
CA LYS A 191 -9.46 18.27 3.26
C LYS A 191 -9.82 16.84 3.64
N SER A 192 -9.31 15.89 2.87
CA SER A 192 -9.50 14.46 3.11
C SER A 192 -8.53 13.98 4.19
N THR A 193 -9.06 13.23 5.15
CA THR A 193 -8.30 12.61 6.23
C THR A 193 -8.55 11.11 6.25
N ASN A 194 -7.71 10.39 7.00
CA ASN A 194 -7.96 9.00 7.38
C ASN A 194 -8.28 8.10 6.17
N TYR A 195 -9.36 7.33 6.27
CA TYR A 195 -9.77 6.33 5.29
C TYR A 195 -10.01 6.91 3.90
N ARG A 196 -10.64 8.09 3.81
CA ARG A 196 -10.85 8.79 2.52
C ARG A 196 -9.52 9.09 1.83
N LEU A 197 -8.54 9.62 2.58
CA LEU A 197 -7.22 9.95 2.03
C LEU A 197 -6.49 8.70 1.52
N THR A 198 -6.61 7.58 2.24
CA THR A 198 -6.06 6.29 1.79
C THR A 198 -6.65 5.88 0.45
N HIS A 199 -7.97 5.95 0.28
CA HIS A 199 -8.61 5.59 -1.00
C HIS A 199 -8.20 6.51 -2.15
N GLN A 200 -8.11 7.83 -1.89
CA GLN A 200 -7.63 8.78 -2.91
C GLN A 200 -6.21 8.44 -3.35
N LEU A 201 -5.30 8.20 -2.39
CA LEU A 201 -3.93 7.80 -2.67
C LEU A 201 -3.87 6.52 -3.49
N LEU A 202 -4.56 5.46 -3.04
CA LEU A 202 -4.59 4.17 -3.74
C LEU A 202 -5.16 4.31 -5.16
N TRP A 203 -6.22 5.11 -5.32
CA TRP A 203 -6.82 5.34 -6.64
C TRP A 203 -5.84 6.01 -7.60
N PHE A 204 -5.09 7.01 -7.15
CA PHE A 204 -4.04 7.64 -7.95
C PHE A 204 -2.86 6.72 -8.25
N LEU A 205 -2.48 5.86 -7.29
CA LEU A 205 -1.44 4.85 -7.51
C LEU A 205 -1.86 3.85 -8.58
N VAL A 206 -3.10 3.35 -8.54
CA VAL A 206 -3.67 2.49 -9.59
C VAL A 206 -3.64 3.23 -10.92
N ALA A 207 -4.18 4.45 -10.98
CA ALA A 207 -4.23 5.29 -12.17
C ALA A 207 -2.88 5.43 -12.86
N LYS A 208 -1.83 5.69 -12.07
CA LYS A 208 -0.46 5.83 -12.55
C LYS A 208 0.07 4.50 -13.07
N THR A 209 -0.08 3.42 -12.31
CA THR A 209 0.49 2.11 -12.69
C THR A 209 -0.15 1.54 -13.94
N ILE A 210 -1.44 1.78 -14.18
CA ILE A 210 -2.11 1.32 -15.40
C ILE A 210 -1.99 2.31 -16.57
N GLY A 211 -1.25 3.42 -16.39
CA GLY A 211 -0.96 4.40 -17.44
C GLY A 211 -2.10 5.36 -17.76
N CYS A 212 -3.13 5.48 -16.90
CA CYS A 212 -4.20 6.46 -17.08
C CYS A 212 -3.78 7.89 -16.77
N ILE A 213 -2.73 8.03 -15.98
CA ILE A 213 -2.14 9.31 -15.62
C ILE A 213 -0.67 9.25 -16.01
N ASP A 214 -0.36 9.91 -17.13
CA ASP A 214 1.00 10.26 -17.52
C ASP A 214 1.04 11.77 -17.82
N HIS A 215 2.15 12.42 -17.49
CA HIS A 215 2.38 13.87 -17.62
C HIS A 215 2.12 14.40 -19.05
N ARG A 216 2.03 13.51 -20.05
CA ARG A 216 1.94 13.86 -21.47
C ARG A 216 0.57 13.66 -22.12
N SER A 217 -0.37 12.96 -21.48
CA SER A 217 -1.60 12.52 -22.16
C SER A 217 -2.76 12.32 -21.20
N THR A 218 -3.23 13.38 -20.55
CA THR A 218 -4.52 13.32 -19.86
C THR A 218 -5.54 14.28 -20.47
N SER A 219 -6.83 13.94 -20.37
CA SER A 219 -7.94 14.77 -20.82
C SER A 219 -7.89 16.15 -20.14
N ASN A 220 -8.50 17.19 -20.73
CA ASN A 220 -8.50 18.54 -20.15
C ASN A 220 -8.97 18.59 -18.68
N LEU A 221 -9.86 17.68 -18.28
CA LEU A 221 -10.34 17.56 -16.91
C LEU A 221 -9.29 16.94 -15.98
N ALA A 222 -8.63 15.87 -16.42
CA ALA A 222 -7.54 15.25 -15.69
C ALA A 222 -6.33 16.19 -15.59
N ASN A 223 -5.96 16.92 -16.66
CA ASN A 223 -4.94 17.96 -16.61
C ASN A 223 -5.30 19.08 -15.64
N LYS A 224 -6.57 19.53 -15.59
CA LYS A 224 -7.00 20.56 -14.63
C LYS A 224 -6.90 20.07 -13.19
N ASN A 225 -7.30 18.83 -12.92
CA ASN A 225 -7.27 18.24 -11.59
C ASN A 225 -5.87 17.82 -11.15
N LEU A 226 -5.04 17.30 -12.06
CA LEU A 226 -3.63 16.96 -11.81
C LEU A 226 -2.80 18.21 -11.62
N LYS A 227 -2.96 19.22 -12.49
CA LYS A 227 -2.34 20.52 -12.29
C LYS A 227 -2.77 21.15 -10.96
N TYR A 228 -4.03 21.03 -10.57
CA TYR A 228 -4.48 21.44 -9.24
C TYR A 228 -3.79 20.69 -8.10
N LEU A 229 -3.45 19.41 -8.28
CA LEU A 229 -2.70 18.63 -7.28
C LEU A 229 -1.19 18.93 -7.31
N GLU A 230 -0.62 19.24 -8.48
CA GLU A 230 0.80 19.58 -8.68
C GLU A 230 1.13 21.01 -8.25
N ASP A 231 0.19 21.95 -8.39
CA ASP A 231 0.33 23.36 -8.03
C ASP A 231 0.09 23.63 -6.53
N ARG A 232 -0.30 22.61 -5.75
CA ARG A 232 -0.32 22.72 -4.28
C ARG A 232 1.09 22.54 -3.72
#